data_AF-A0A3N5WCH6-F1
#
_entry.id   AF-A0A3N5WCH6-F1
#
_cell.length_a   1.000
_cell.length_b   1.000
_cell.length_c   1.000
_cell.angle_alpha   90.00
_cell.angle_beta   90.00
_cell.angle_gamma   90.00
#
_symmetry.space_group_name_H-M   'P 1'
#
loop_
_entity.id
_entity.type
_entity.pdbx_description
1 polymer ?
#
loop_
_entity_poly.entity_id
_entity_poly.type
_entity_poly.pdbx_seq_one_letter_code
_entity_poly.pdbx_strand_id
1 'polypeptide(L)' 'MNRKIIKADPAGIRKVARVILRGGVAAFPTETFYGLGADA' A
#
# COMPACT_ATOMS: atom_id res chain seq x y z
N MET A 1 16.87 -4.37 -0.05
CA MET A 1 15.50 -3.89 -0.32
C MET A 1 14.62 -4.21 0.89
N ASN A 2 14.01 -3.21 1.53
CA ASN A 2 13.22 -3.41 2.75
C ASN A 2 11.73 -3.37 2.44
N ARG A 3 11.08 -4.54 2.29
CA ARG A 3 9.63 -4.64 2.10
C ARG A 3 8.95 -4.95 3.42
N LYS A 4 7.96 -4.15 3.81
CA LYS A 4 7.13 -4.41 4.99
C LYS A 4 5.75 -4.92 4.57
N ILE A 5 5.39 -6.13 4.98
CA ILE A 5 4.02 -6.64 4.83
C ILE A 5 3.17 -6.00 5.93
N ILE A 6 2.06 -5.37 5.53
CA ILE A 6 1.13 -4.68 6.42
C ILE A 6 -0.22 -5.34 6.26
N LYS A 7 -0.90 -5.61 7.38
CA LYS A 7 -2.26 -6.17 7.36
C LYS A 7 -3.22 -5.17 6.69
N ALA A 8 -4.09 -5.68 5.83
CA ALA A 8 -5.12 -4.88 5.16
C ALA A 8 -6.31 -4.57 6.11
N ASP A 9 -6.02 -4.14 7.32
CA ASP A 9 -7.00 -3.63 8.28
C ASP A 9 -7.02 -2.08 8.26
N PRO A 10 -8.00 -1.42 8.90
CA PRO A 10 -8.10 0.03 8.86
C PRO A 10 -6.84 0.76 9.34
N ALA A 11 -6.09 0.20 10.29
CA ALA A 11 -4.86 0.81 10.80
C ALA A 11 -3.70 0.68 9.79
N GLY A 12 -3.58 -0.49 9.16
CA GLY A 12 -2.62 -0.77 8.10
C GLY A 12 -2.87 0.07 6.85
N ILE A 13 -4.13 0.20 6.43
CA ILE A 13 -4.52 1.04 5.30
C ILE A 13 -4.15 2.51 5.57
N ARG A 14 -4.48 3.07 6.75
CA ARG A 14 -4.08 4.43 7.13
C ARG A 14 -2.57 4.64 7.12
N LYS A 15 -1.81 3.62 7.54
CA LYS A 15 -0.35 3.67 7.51
C LYS A 15 0.20 3.69 6.08
N VAL A 16 -0.33 2.83 5.21
CA VAL A 16 0.08 2.75 3.79
C VAL A 16 -0.32 4.02 3.04
N ALA A 17 -1.51 4.57 3.30
CA ALA A 17 -1.94 5.84 2.70
C ALA A 17 -0.93 6.97 2.96
N ARG A 18 -0.42 7.10 4.19
CA ARG A 18 0.64 8.07 4.52
C ARG A 18 1.96 7.80 3.80
N VAL A 19 2.26 6.55 3.44
CA VAL A 19 3.45 6.21 2.65
C VAL A 19 3.25 6.68 1.22
N ILE A 20 2.09 6.39 0.62
CA ILE A 20 1.73 6.82 -0.74
C ILE A 20 1.82 8.35 -0.85
N LEU A 21 1.17 9.09 0.07
CA LEU A 21 1.19 10.56 0.11
C LEU A 21 2.60 11.18 0.33
N ARG A 22 3.61 10.38 0.67
CA ARG A 22 5.01 10.80 0.80
C ARG A 22 5.86 10.40 -0.40
N GLY A 23 5.24 10.01 -1.51
CA GLY A 23 5.92 9.53 -2.73
C GLY A 23 6.33 8.05 -2.66
N GLY A 24 5.79 7.28 -1.71
CA GLY A 24 6.01 5.84 -1.64
C GLY A 24 5.07 5.05 -2.56
N VAL A 25 5.34 3.75 -2.69
CA VAL A 25 4.56 2.83 -3.51
C VAL A 25 4.10 1.64 -2.67
N ALA A 26 2.89 1.14 -2.92
CA ALA A 26 2.33 -0.02 -2.23
C ALA A 26 1.70 -1.02 -3.20
N ALA A 27 2.01 -2.31 -3.00
CA ALA A 27 1.28 -3.39 -3.66
C ALA A 27 0.09 -3.83 -2.80
N PHE A 28 -1.08 -4.07 -3.41
CA PHE A 28 -2.28 -4.53 -2.71
C PHE A 28 -3.05 -5.57 -3.54
N PRO A 29 -3.72 -6.55 -2.89
CA PRO A 29 -4.48 -7.55 -3.61
C PRO A 29 -5.78 -6.96 -4.16
N THR A 30 -6.23 -7.47 -5.31
CA THR A 30 -7.60 -7.32 -5.81
C THR A 30 -8.12 -8.70 -6.22
N GLU A 31 -9.36 -8.78 -6.70
CA GLU A 31 -9.94 -10.04 -7.21
C GLU A 31 -9.19 -10.57 -8.44
N THR A 32 -8.77 -9.68 -9.35
CA THR A 32 -8.22 -10.09 -10.66
C THR A 32 -6.68 -10.08 -10.67
N PHE A 33 -6.06 -9.03 -10.12
CA PHE A 33 -4.60 -8.84 -10.15
C PHE A 33 -4.09 -8.13 -8.88
N TYR A 34 -2.77 -8.05 -8.72
CA TYR A 34 -2.20 -7.15 -7.72
C TYR A 34 -2.13 -5.73 -8.29
N GLY A 35 -2.63 -4.77 -7.52
CA GLY A 35 -2.47 -3.35 -7.81
C GLY A 35 -1.15 -2.82 -7.27
N LEU A 36 -0.57 -1.86 -7.99
CA LEU A 36 0.57 -1.06 -7.52
C LEU A 36 0.11 0.40 -7.40
N GLY A 37 -0.10 0.86 -6.17
CA GLY A 37 -0.60 2.21 -5.87
C GLY A 37 0.53 3.19 -5.56
N ALA A 38 0.42 4.39 -6.13
CA ALA A 38 1.23 5.56 -5.87
C ALA A 38 0.32 6.81 -5.85
N ASP A 39 0.87 7.96 -5.46
CA ASP A 39 0.15 9.24 -5.53
C ASP A 39 0.04 9.66 -7.01
N ALA A 40 -1.16 10.03 -7.47
CA ALA A 40 -1.52 10.18 -8.89
C ALA A 40 -1.86 11.62 -9.27
#